data_AF-S0DQX8-F1
#
_entry.id   AF-S0DQX8-F1
#
_cell.length_a   1.000
_cell.length_b   1.000
_cell.length_c   1.000
_cell.angle_alpha   90.00
_cell.angle_beta   90.00
_cell.angle_gamma   90.00
#
_symmetry.space_group_name_H-M   'P 1'
#
loop_
_entity.id
_entity.type
_entity.pdbx_description
1 polymer ?
#
loop_
_entity_poly.entity_id
_entity_poly.type
_entity_poly.pdbx_seq_one_letter_code
_entity_poly.pdbx_strand_id
1 'polypeptide(L)'
;MSEYGSSQFLSRGLKIFAVFSMFTGTVDLITGHKLVIPESERALLPTPTLAFVDNQLRFLGAIWSGYGMILWWASSNLQARKIPLSLLGTAMFLAGVGRLTSGLSLGWTPSWLKIAAAVELVIPPLIYLFGF
;
A
#
# COMPACT_ATOMS: atom_id res chain seq x y z
N MET A 1 27.04 -8.43 10.97
CA MET A 1 25.72 -8.48 11.65
C MET A 1 25.24 -9.91 11.60
N SER A 2 24.85 -10.52 12.72
CA SER A 2 24.25 -11.87 12.68
C SER A 2 22.92 -11.83 11.92
N GLU A 3 22.58 -12.89 11.18
CA GLU A 3 21.27 -13.06 10.51
C GLU A 3 20.07 -12.84 11.45
N TYR A 4 20.29 -13.05 12.75
CA TYR A 4 19.31 -12.78 13.80
C TYR A 4 19.02 -11.28 13.98
N GLY A 5 20.02 -10.41 13.81
CA GLY A 5 19.83 -8.96 13.90
C GLY A 5 19.05 -8.39 12.72
N SER A 6 19.37 -8.79 11.49
CA SER A 6 18.71 -8.31 10.27
C SER A 6 17.23 -8.69 10.22
N SER A 7 16.89 -9.92 10.61
CA SER A 7 15.50 -10.40 10.65
C SER A 7 14.63 -9.64 11.67
N GLN A 8 15.18 -9.22 12.81
CA GLN A 8 14.45 -8.37 13.76
C GLN A 8 14.18 -6.96 13.21
N PHE A 9 15.14 -6.35 12.53
CA PHE A 9 14.95 -5.03 11.91
C PHE A 9 13.89 -5.10 10.82
N LEU A 10 13.95 -6.11 9.95
CA LEU A 10 12.93 -6.32 8.91
C LEU A 10 11.54 -6.54 9.52
N SER A 11 11.42 -7.40 10.53
CA SER A 11 10.14 -7.64 11.22
C SER A 11 9.55 -6.34 11.80
N ARG A 12 10.37 -5.52 12.47
CA ARG A 12 9.91 -4.22 13.01
C ARG A 12 9.47 -3.27 11.90
N GLY A 13 10.23 -3.16 10.81
CA GLY A 13 9.89 -2.33 9.66
C GLY A 13 8.55 -2.74 9.04
N LEU A 14 8.35 -4.05 8.83
CA LEU A 14 7.09 -4.59 8.31
C LEU A 14 5.91 -4.33 9.25
N LYS A 15 6.11 -4.39 10.58
CA LYS A 15 5.08 -4.06 11.57
C LYS A 15 4.69 -2.58 11.55
N ILE A 16 5.65 -1.68 11.43
CA ILE A 16 5.38 -0.24 11.29
C ILE A 16 4.58 0.00 10.01
N PHE A 17 5.01 -0.59 8.90
CA PHE A 17 4.31 -0.46 7.62
C PHE A 17 2.90 -1.08 7.65
N ALA A 18 2.73 -2.19 8.37
CA ALA A 18 1.42 -2.79 8.61
C ALA A 18 0.48 -1.84 9.36
N VAL A 19 0.95 -1.19 10.43
CA VAL A 19 0.16 -0.21 11.18
C VAL A 19 -0.20 0.99 10.30
N PHE A 20 0.75 1.49 9.51
CA PHE A 20 0.49 2.53 8.52
C PHE A 20 -0.63 2.10 7.56
N SER A 21 -0.52 0.90 6.98
CA SER A 21 -1.47 0.37 6.00
C SER A 21 -2.89 0.23 6.60
N MET A 22 -2.98 -0.34 7.81
CA MET A 22 -4.24 -0.46 8.56
C MET A 22 -4.87 0.90 8.84
N PHE A 23 -4.07 1.87 9.30
CA PHE A 23 -4.56 3.21 9.61
C PHE A 23 -5.08 3.93 8.36
N THR A 24 -4.24 4.05 7.33
CA THR A 24 -4.64 4.78 6.10
C THR A 24 -5.78 4.08 5.38
N GLY A 25 -5.77 2.74 5.30
CA GLY A 25 -6.85 1.99 4.66
C GLY A 25 -8.19 2.14 5.39
N THR A 26 -8.16 2.16 6.73
CA THR A 26 -9.37 2.41 7.53
C THR A 26 -9.88 3.84 7.34
N VAL A 27 -8.97 4.83 7.25
CA VAL A 27 -9.33 6.21 6.93
C VAL A 27 -10.02 6.31 5.56
N ASP A 28 -9.47 5.68 4.53
CA ASP A 28 -10.06 5.67 3.17
C ASP A 28 -11.42 4.95 3.16
N LEU A 29 -11.54 3.83 3.88
CA LEU A 29 -12.80 3.09 4.01
C LEU A 29 -13.92 3.95 4.61
N ILE A 30 -13.61 4.72 5.66
CA ILE A 30 -14.59 5.55 6.36
C ILE A 30 -14.90 6.82 5.57
N THR A 31 -13.88 7.48 5.03
CA THR A 31 -14.01 8.82 4.47
C THR A 31 -14.27 8.84 2.96
N GLY A 32 -13.92 7.76 2.25
CA GLY A 32 -14.05 7.66 0.80
C GLY A 32 -13.20 8.71 0.09
N HIS A 33 -13.78 9.38 -0.90
CA HIS A 33 -13.04 10.38 -1.68
C HIS A 33 -12.70 11.68 -0.92
N LYS A 34 -13.27 11.91 0.27
CA LYS A 34 -13.30 13.25 0.91
C LYS A 34 -11.94 13.78 1.36
N LEU A 35 -11.01 12.89 1.76
CA LEU A 35 -9.66 13.28 2.17
C LEU A 35 -8.63 13.22 1.05
N VAL A 36 -8.97 12.53 -0.05
CA VAL A 36 -8.08 12.34 -1.20
C VAL A 36 -8.32 13.40 -2.27
N ILE A 37 -9.58 13.80 -2.49
CA ILE A 37 -9.97 14.77 -3.51
C ILE A 37 -10.41 16.07 -2.82
N PRO A 38 -9.71 17.21 -3.04
CA PRO A 38 -10.09 18.51 -2.51
C PRO A 38 -11.51 18.90 -2.88
N GLU A 39 -12.20 19.63 -2.01
CA GLU A 39 -13.60 20.04 -2.24
C GLU A 39 -13.80 20.81 -3.54
N SER A 40 -12.87 21.71 -3.86
CA SER A 40 -12.86 22.48 -5.10
C SER A 40 -12.86 21.60 -6.35
N GLU A 41 -12.19 20.46 -6.32
CA GLU A 41 -12.15 19.50 -7.43
C GLU A 41 -13.38 18.59 -7.45
N ARG A 42 -13.86 18.18 -6.27
CA ARG A 42 -15.08 17.35 -6.14
C ARG A 42 -16.30 18.02 -6.73
N ALA A 43 -16.43 19.34 -6.54
CA ALA A 43 -17.53 20.12 -7.07
C ALA A 43 -17.58 20.16 -8.61
N LEU A 44 -16.47 19.85 -9.29
CA LEU A 44 -16.36 19.85 -10.75
C LEU A 44 -16.69 18.48 -11.37
N LEU A 45 -16.77 17.42 -10.56
CA LEU A 45 -17.00 16.06 -11.06
C LEU A 45 -18.49 15.74 -11.15
N PRO A 46 -18.96 15.08 -12.23
CA PRO A 46 -20.31 14.55 -12.29
C PRO A 46 -20.59 13.56 -11.15
N THR A 47 -21.79 13.61 -10.57
CA THR A 47 -22.20 12.72 -9.47
C THR A 47 -21.94 11.22 -9.75
N PRO A 48 -22.21 10.67 -10.96
CA PRO A 48 -21.93 9.27 -11.24
C PRO A 48 -20.43 8.93 -11.18
N THR A 49 -19.57 9.81 -11.69
CA THR A 49 -18.11 9.65 -11.63
C THR A 49 -17.62 9.68 -10.19
N LEU A 50 -18.11 10.64 -9.41
CA LEU A 50 -17.75 10.77 -7.99
C LEU A 50 -18.21 9.54 -7.18
N ALA A 51 -19.42 9.03 -7.44
CA ALA A 51 -19.94 7.84 -6.78
C ALA A 51 -19.13 6.58 -7.11
N PHE A 52 -18.70 6.42 -8.37
CA PHE A 52 -17.83 5.33 -8.78
C PHE A 52 -16.47 5.40 -8.06
N VAL A 53 -15.83 6.56 -8.05
CA VAL A 53 -14.54 6.77 -7.36
C VAL A 53 -14.67 6.57 -5.85
N ASP A 54 -15.75 7.04 -5.22
CA ASP A 54 -16.01 6.82 -3.79
C ASP A 54 -16.06 5.32 -3.46
N ASN A 55 -16.82 4.57 -4.25
CA ASN A 55 -17.00 3.14 -4.04
C ASN A 55 -15.67 2.39 -4.16
N GLN A 56 -14.89 2.69 -5.21
CA GLN A 56 -13.58 2.10 -5.44
C GLN A 56 -12.58 2.46 -4.33
N LEU A 57 -12.56 3.70 -3.85
CA LEU A 57 -11.67 4.13 -2.76
C LEU A 57 -12.03 3.43 -1.45
N ARG A 58 -13.32 3.30 -1.11
CA ARG A 58 -13.73 2.61 0.11
C ARG A 58 -13.39 1.12 0.06
N PHE A 59 -13.66 0.48 -1.06
CA PHE A 59 -13.28 -0.92 -1.29
C PHE A 59 -11.77 -1.10 -1.15
N LEU A 60 -10.99 -0.27 -1.82
CA LEU A 60 -9.53 -0.34 -1.77
C LEU A 60 -8.99 -0.04 -0.37
N GLY A 61 -9.62 0.88 0.37
CA GLY A 61 -9.30 1.15 1.77
C GLY A 61 -9.47 -0.08 2.67
N ALA A 62 -10.57 -0.83 2.51
CA ALA A 62 -10.76 -2.10 3.24
C ALA A 62 -9.69 -3.14 2.87
N ILE A 63 -9.40 -3.31 1.57
CA ILE A 63 -8.36 -4.24 1.10
C ILE A 63 -6.98 -3.84 1.63
N TRP A 64 -6.67 -2.54 1.62
CA TRP A 64 -5.40 -2.00 2.12
C TRP A 64 -5.24 -2.17 3.63
N SER A 65 -6.33 -2.00 4.38
CA SER A 65 -6.33 -2.30 5.81
C SER A 65 -6.11 -3.79 6.08
N GLY A 66 -6.80 -4.66 5.34
CA GLY A 66 -6.62 -6.12 5.39
C GLY A 66 -5.20 -6.56 5.02
N TYR A 67 -4.57 -5.91 4.03
CA TYR A 67 -3.16 -6.09 3.68
C TYR A 67 -2.27 -5.86 4.91
N GLY A 68 -2.49 -4.74 5.62
CA GLY A 68 -1.77 -4.43 6.85
C GLY A 68 -1.97 -5.49 7.94
N MET A 69 -3.18 -6.00 8.14
CA MET A 69 -3.45 -7.07 9.11
C MET A 69 -2.66 -8.36 8.79
N ILE A 70 -2.69 -8.80 7.52
CA ILE A 70 -1.96 -9.99 7.09
C ILE A 70 -0.46 -9.76 7.20
N LEU A 71 0.03 -8.57 6.86
CA LEU A 71 1.45 -8.23 6.97
C LEU A 71 1.91 -8.23 8.44
N TRP A 72 1.12 -7.67 9.35
CA TRP A 72 1.41 -7.72 10.79
C TRP A 72 1.52 -9.17 11.28
N TRP A 73 0.56 -10.01 10.91
CA TRP A 73 0.61 -11.43 11.21
C TRP A 73 1.87 -12.06 10.61
N ALA A 74 2.09 -11.94 9.31
CA ALA A 74 3.21 -12.56 8.60
C ALA A 74 4.58 -12.13 9.16
N SER A 75 4.72 -10.85 9.51
CA SER A 75 5.96 -10.27 10.07
C SER A 75 6.37 -10.84 11.43
N SER A 76 5.46 -11.50 12.15
CA SER A 76 5.75 -12.07 13.48
C SER A 76 6.52 -13.40 13.42
N ASN A 77 6.60 -14.05 12.26
CA ASN A 77 7.46 -15.20 12.03
C ASN A 77 7.86 -15.28 10.55
N LEU A 78 8.92 -14.55 10.19
CA LEU A 78 9.37 -14.40 8.80
C LEU A 78 9.73 -15.73 8.15
N GLN A 79 10.39 -16.63 8.89
CA GLN A 79 10.85 -17.91 8.37
C GLN A 79 9.69 -18.88 8.08
N ALA A 80 8.70 -18.94 8.96
CA ALA A 80 7.53 -19.80 8.75
C ALA A 80 6.51 -19.20 7.76
N ARG A 81 6.55 -17.89 7.49
CA ARG A 81 5.53 -17.16 6.73
C ARG A 81 6.08 -16.51 5.46
N LYS A 82 7.12 -17.09 4.87
CA LYS A 82 7.72 -16.62 3.61
C LYS A 82 6.70 -16.53 2.48
N ILE A 83 5.85 -17.54 2.30
CA ILE A 83 4.86 -17.56 1.21
C ILE A 83 3.86 -16.38 1.31
N PRO A 84 3.17 -16.16 2.45
CA PRO A 84 2.35 -14.97 2.63
C PRO A 84 3.09 -13.65 2.37
N LEU A 85 4.34 -13.52 2.86
CA LEU A 85 5.14 -12.31 2.63
C LEU A 85 5.48 -12.10 1.16
N SER A 86 5.81 -13.17 0.42
CA SER A 86 6.04 -13.11 -1.01
C SER A 86 4.77 -12.73 -1.77
N LEU A 87 3.61 -13.24 -1.39
CA LEU A 87 2.34 -12.86 -2.02
C LEU A 87 1.97 -11.39 -1.77
N LEU A 88 2.13 -10.92 -0.53
CA LEU A 88 1.95 -9.51 -0.18
C LEU A 88 2.94 -8.62 -0.96
N GLY A 89 4.20 -9.03 -1.03
CA GLY A 89 5.22 -8.33 -1.80
C GLY A 89 4.91 -8.26 -3.30
N THR A 90 4.46 -9.35 -3.90
CA THR A 90 4.01 -9.39 -5.30
C THR A 90 2.80 -8.48 -5.53
N ALA A 91 1.80 -8.53 -4.65
CA ALA A 91 0.64 -7.65 -4.75
C ALA A 91 1.04 -6.17 -4.69
N MET A 92 1.98 -5.82 -3.81
CA MET A 92 2.54 -4.46 -3.73
C MET A 92 3.29 -4.06 -5.00
N PHE A 93 4.14 -4.94 -5.52
CA PHE A 93 4.87 -4.69 -6.75
C PHE A 93 3.94 -4.42 -7.93
N LEU A 94 2.87 -5.22 -8.06
CA LEU A 94 1.84 -5.01 -9.08
C LEU A 94 1.07 -3.69 -8.87
N ALA A 95 0.81 -3.30 -7.63
CA ALA A 95 0.25 -1.97 -7.33
C ALA A 95 1.18 -0.84 -7.82
N GLY A 96 2.49 -1.00 -7.61
CA GLY A 96 3.53 -0.09 -8.12
C GLY A 96 3.54 0.02 -9.65
N VAL A 97 3.34 -1.09 -10.37
CA VAL A 97 3.16 -1.09 -11.84
C VAL A 97 1.91 -0.31 -12.24
N GLY A 98 0.81 -0.49 -11.51
CA GLY A 98 -0.42 0.28 -11.69
C GLY A 98 -0.21 1.78 -11.49
N ARG A 99 0.46 2.17 -10.40
CA ARG A 99 0.81 3.58 -10.14
C ARG A 99 1.74 4.15 -11.20
N LEU A 100 2.76 3.40 -11.63
CA LEU A 100 3.67 3.82 -12.69
C LEU A 100 2.93 4.07 -14.00
N THR A 101 2.06 3.15 -14.40
CA THR A 101 1.23 3.29 -15.60
C THR A 101 0.36 4.54 -15.53
N SER A 102 -0.33 4.75 -14.40
CA SER A 102 -1.14 5.94 -14.17
C SER A 102 -0.31 7.23 -14.19
N GLY A 103 0.83 7.25 -13.48
CA GLY A 103 1.71 8.42 -13.40
C GLY A 103 2.36 8.79 -14.74
N LEU A 104 2.65 7.82 -15.61
CA LEU A 104 3.12 8.06 -16.97
C LEU A 104 2.01 8.56 -17.89
N SER A 105 0.76 8.16 -17.66
CA SER A 105 -0.39 8.50 -18.52
C SER A 105 -1.03 9.84 -18.14
N LEU A 106 -1.12 10.14 -16.84
CA LEU A 106 -1.88 11.26 -16.28
C LEU A 106 -1.00 12.23 -15.47
N GLY A 107 0.27 11.92 -15.26
CA GLY A 107 1.18 12.71 -14.44
C GLY A 107 1.18 12.33 -12.95
N TRP A 108 2.07 12.97 -12.19
CA TRP A 108 2.32 12.67 -10.76
C TRP A 108 1.72 13.73 -9.85
N THR A 109 0.39 13.84 -9.86
CA THR A 109 -0.32 14.75 -8.94
C THR A 109 -1.23 13.95 -8.02
N PRO A 110 -1.03 14.01 -6.69
CA PRO A 110 0.06 14.70 -5.98
C PRO A 110 1.43 14.02 -6.13
N SER A 111 2.52 14.78 -5.95
CA SER A 111 3.90 14.34 -6.20
C SER A 111 4.37 13.18 -5.32
N TRP A 112 3.77 12.99 -4.14
CA TRP A 112 4.09 11.87 -3.26
C TRP A 112 3.73 10.52 -3.88
N LEU A 113 2.81 10.46 -4.86
CA LEU A 113 2.48 9.23 -5.60
C LEU A 113 3.70 8.63 -6.30
N LYS A 114 4.65 9.47 -6.72
CA LYS A 114 5.91 9.03 -7.32
C LYS A 114 6.79 8.29 -6.33
N ILE A 115 6.83 8.78 -5.08
CA ILE A 115 7.57 8.14 -3.99
C ILE A 115 6.90 6.81 -3.64
N ALA A 116 5.56 6.80 -3.53
CA ALA A 116 4.82 5.56 -3.29
C ALA A 116 5.10 4.51 -4.37
N ALA A 117 5.02 4.86 -5.65
CA ALA A 117 5.33 3.95 -6.75
C ALA A 117 6.76 3.42 -6.69
N ALA A 118 7.74 4.26 -6.36
CA ALA A 118 9.12 3.83 -6.20
C ALA A 118 9.29 2.83 -5.04
N VAL A 119 8.64 3.09 -3.89
CA VAL A 119 8.63 2.18 -2.75
C VAL A 119 8.00 0.84 -3.11
N GLU A 120 6.85 0.86 -3.77
CA GLU A 120 6.10 -0.32 -4.20
C GLU A 120 6.88 -1.18 -5.21
N LEU A 121 7.63 -0.56 -6.12
CA LEU A 121 8.42 -1.26 -7.14
C LEU A 121 9.77 -1.78 -6.63
N VAL A 122 10.37 -1.13 -5.62
CA VAL A 122 11.74 -1.43 -5.19
C VAL A 122 11.79 -2.24 -3.90
N ILE A 123 11.00 -1.88 -2.89
CA ILE A 123 11.12 -2.49 -1.55
C ILE A 123 10.71 -3.97 -1.56
N PRO A 124 9.59 -4.40 -2.18
CA PRO A 124 9.21 -5.81 -2.17
C PRO A 124 10.23 -6.73 -2.86
N PRO A 125 10.79 -6.40 -4.04
CA PRO A 125 11.87 -7.21 -4.63
C PRO A 125 13.10 -7.29 -3.74
N LEU A 126 13.51 -6.20 -3.08
CA LEU A 126 14.65 -6.24 -2.15
C LEU A 126 14.37 -7.15 -0.95
N ILE A 127 13.17 -7.11 -0.38
CA ILE A 127 12.78 -8.01 0.71
C ILE A 127 12.75 -9.46 0.22
N TYR A 128 12.24 -9.74 -0.98
CA TYR A 128 12.21 -11.09 -1.53
C TYR A 128 13.61 -11.66 -1.76
N LEU A 129 14.53 -10.85 -2.27
CA LEU A 129 15.90 -11.26 -2.61
C LEU A 129 16.83 -11.36 -1.39
N PHE A 130 16.62 -10.54 -0.37
CA PHE A 130 17.57 -10.39 0.75
C PHE A 130 16.97 -10.55 2.15
N GLY A 131 15.64 -10.68 2.25
CA GLY A 131 14.93 -10.64 3.53
C GLY A 131 14.65 -12.00 4.18
N PHE A 132 14.93 -13.11 3.49
CA PHE A 132 14.52 -14.46 3.92
C PHE A 132 15.56 -15.54 3.70
#